data_AF-A0A419E823-F1
#
_entry.id   AF-A0A419E823-F1
#
_cell.length_a   1.000
_cell.length_b   1.000
_cell.length_c   1.000
_cell.angle_alpha   90.00
_cell.angle_beta   90.00
_cell.angle_gamma   90.00
#
_symmetry.space_group_name_H-M   'P 1'
#
loop_
_entity.id
_entity.type
_entity.pdbx_description
1 polymer ?
#
loop_
_entity_poly.entity_id
_entity_poly.type
_entity_poly.pdbx_seq_one_letter_code
_entity_poly.pdbx_strand_id
1 'polypeptide(L)'
;MKENVMRHRIPHRPPRTRIHRPRSVQTFILLLGLGLFAFALTALATPAQAAPAYQEDKPSNDFCLACHQQQDIAKTLGNETLPVTINPTQFGRSVHAQENILCVDCHTDISDYPHPTVRENSIRAYSLASADTCKECHEDKYEKIQDSVHQVAFDAGNQGAPICADCHNPHTQPRLIGRESGELTIAARKLVPETCAECHVDIYNNYRESVHGKALTEEGNVDVPTCVDCHGVHDIHDPTTASFHNSTPGLCAKCHENAEIMDKYGISTNVVNTYVADFHGATVKLFEEQYPDQPTNKAVCTDCHGVHDIAKTGNPATGVAMQENLLTKCQRCHPGATANFPAAWMSHYEPSPEHYPIVYYVNLFYKFFIPTVLGGMTFFVLTDIYRRIVNRAKGRKHA
;
A
#
# COMPACT_ATOMS: atom_id res chain seq x y z
N MET A 1 -17.64 0.57 71.13
CA MET A 1 -18.76 -0.13 71.81
C MET A 1 -19.67 0.95 72.40
N LYS A 2 -20.99 0.79 72.22
CA LYS A 2 -22.13 1.70 72.53
C LYS A 2 -22.59 2.62 71.40
N GLU A 3 -23.65 2.12 70.76
CA GLU A 3 -24.64 2.75 69.90
C GLU A 3 -25.43 3.85 70.62
N ASN A 4 -25.98 4.82 69.87
CA ASN A 4 -27.37 5.23 70.06
C ASN A 4 -27.96 5.86 68.79
N VAL A 5 -29.24 5.58 68.57
CA VAL A 5 -30.05 5.77 67.34
C VAL A 5 -30.94 7.02 67.46
N MET A 6 -31.53 7.45 66.32
CA MET A 6 -32.72 8.32 66.14
C MET A 6 -32.42 9.81 65.80
N ARG A 7 -33.13 10.52 64.91
CA ARG A 7 -34.34 10.27 64.09
C ARG A 7 -34.41 11.35 62.99
N HIS A 8 -34.95 10.99 61.82
CA HIS A 8 -35.30 11.91 60.73
C HIS A 8 -36.46 12.86 61.07
N ARG A 9 -36.42 14.09 60.52
CA ARG A 9 -37.60 14.95 60.32
C ARG A 9 -37.84 15.16 58.83
N ILE A 10 -39.05 14.80 58.38
CA ILE A 10 -39.60 15.04 57.04
C ILE A 10 -40.37 16.37 57.09
N PRO A 11 -40.26 17.28 56.11
CA PRO A 11 -41.15 18.42 55.99
C PRO A 11 -42.46 18.06 55.25
N HIS A 12 -43.57 18.56 55.79
CA HIS A 12 -44.94 18.37 55.31
C HIS A 12 -45.21 18.98 53.91
N ARG A 13 -46.00 18.27 53.09
CA ARG A 13 -46.60 18.76 51.82
C ARG A 13 -47.90 19.56 52.09
N PRO A 14 -48.18 20.65 51.34
CA PRO A 14 -49.48 21.30 51.32
C PRO A 14 -50.50 20.57 50.39
N PRO A 15 -51.80 20.87 50.48
CA PRO A 15 -52.87 20.00 50.00
C PRO A 15 -53.09 20.07 48.48
N ARG A 16 -53.50 18.94 47.90
CA ARG A 16 -53.86 18.81 46.47
C ARG A 16 -55.30 19.28 46.22
N THR A 17 -55.45 20.30 45.38
CA THR A 17 -56.73 20.65 44.72
C THR A 17 -56.95 19.74 43.51
N ARG A 18 -58.06 18.99 43.49
CA ARG A 18 -58.51 18.21 42.32
C ARG A 18 -59.06 19.15 41.25
N ILE A 19 -58.43 19.17 40.08
CA ILE A 19 -58.96 19.84 38.89
C ILE A 19 -59.70 18.79 38.05
N HIS A 20 -61.02 18.94 37.92
CA HIS A 20 -61.82 18.19 36.95
C HIS A 20 -61.50 18.71 35.53
N ARG A 21 -60.98 17.84 34.66
CA ARG A 21 -60.82 18.15 33.24
C ARG A 21 -62.10 17.80 32.47
N PRO A 22 -62.59 18.67 31.57
CA PRO A 22 -63.81 18.46 30.81
C PRO A 22 -63.66 17.33 29.78
N ARG A 23 -64.74 16.59 29.55
CA ARG A 23 -64.84 15.37 28.72
C ARG A 23 -64.39 15.53 27.26
N SER A 24 -64.31 16.74 26.72
CA SER A 24 -63.85 17.02 25.35
C SER A 24 -62.34 16.84 25.14
N VAL A 25 -61.53 16.87 26.20
CA VAL A 25 -60.08 16.67 26.11
C VAL A 25 -59.70 15.19 26.05
N GLN A 26 -60.54 14.30 26.62
CA GLN A 26 -60.31 12.85 26.58
C GLN A 26 -60.55 12.26 25.18
N THR A 27 -61.53 12.76 24.45
CA THR A 27 -61.82 12.31 23.07
C THR A 27 -60.75 12.76 22.08
N PHE A 28 -60.15 13.94 22.29
CA PHE A 28 -59.06 14.43 21.43
C PHE A 28 -57.76 13.64 21.62
N ILE A 29 -57.45 13.24 22.86
CA ILE A 29 -56.27 12.40 23.17
C ILE A 29 -56.42 10.97 22.62
N LEU A 30 -57.63 10.43 22.60
CA LEU A 30 -57.92 9.10 22.03
C LEU A 30 -57.80 9.09 20.49
N LEU A 31 -58.24 10.15 19.80
CA LEU A 31 -58.09 10.27 18.35
C LEU A 31 -56.64 10.56 17.93
N LEU A 32 -55.90 11.36 18.70
CA LEU A 32 -54.45 11.56 18.47
C LEU A 32 -53.66 10.27 18.73
N GLY A 33 -54.05 9.48 19.74
CA GLY A 33 -53.42 8.20 20.05
C GLY A 33 -53.64 7.14 18.96
N LEU A 34 -54.85 7.06 18.40
CA LEU A 34 -55.16 6.16 17.27
C LEU A 34 -54.46 6.59 15.97
N GLY A 35 -54.34 7.90 15.72
CA GLY A 35 -53.57 8.44 14.60
C GLY A 35 -52.08 8.15 14.69
N LEU A 36 -51.48 8.31 15.88
CA LEU A 36 -50.06 8.01 16.12
C LEU A 36 -49.75 6.51 16.07
N PHE A 37 -50.69 5.65 16.47
CA PHE A 37 -50.51 4.19 16.38
C PHE A 37 -50.61 3.69 14.93
N ALA A 38 -51.51 4.26 14.11
CA ALA A 38 -51.57 3.98 12.67
C ALA A 38 -50.33 4.51 11.91
N PHE A 39 -49.77 5.63 12.34
CA PHE A 39 -48.52 6.17 11.79
C PHE A 39 -47.28 5.34 12.21
N ALA A 40 -47.28 4.79 13.43
CA ALA A 40 -46.21 3.88 13.88
C ALA A 40 -46.24 2.52 13.17
N LEU A 41 -47.42 1.99 12.82
CA LEU A 41 -47.52 0.75 12.01
C LEU A 41 -47.11 0.96 10.55
N THR A 42 -47.30 2.16 9.99
CA THR A 42 -46.86 2.47 8.61
C THR A 42 -45.37 2.81 8.53
N ALA A 43 -44.77 3.34 9.60
CA ALA A 43 -43.33 3.58 9.69
C ALA A 43 -42.49 2.32 9.97
N LEU A 44 -43.10 1.23 10.43
CA LEU A 44 -42.45 -0.09 10.60
C LEU A 44 -42.61 -1.00 9.38
N ALA A 45 -43.45 -0.63 8.41
CA ALA A 45 -43.44 -1.25 7.09
C ALA A 45 -42.25 -0.65 6.32
N THR A 46 -41.05 -1.21 6.54
CA THR A 46 -40.02 -1.09 5.51
C THR A 46 -40.65 -1.59 4.22
N PRO A 47 -40.61 -0.84 3.10
CA PRO A 47 -40.92 -1.45 1.83
C PRO A 47 -39.98 -2.66 1.77
N ALA A 48 -40.55 -3.86 1.64
CA ALA A 48 -39.75 -4.99 1.21
C ALA A 48 -39.09 -4.50 -0.07
N GLN A 49 -37.78 -4.22 0.00
CA GLN A 49 -37.00 -3.98 -1.19
C GLN A 49 -37.28 -5.23 -2.01
N ALA A 50 -38.04 -5.09 -3.10
CA ALA A 50 -38.18 -6.17 -4.03
C ALA A 50 -36.75 -6.60 -4.33
N ALA A 51 -36.45 -7.88 -4.11
CA ALA A 51 -35.23 -8.45 -4.63
C ALA A 51 -35.12 -7.97 -6.09
N PRO A 52 -33.94 -7.52 -6.55
CA PRO A 52 -33.79 -7.09 -7.94
C PRO A 52 -34.43 -8.17 -8.79
N ALA A 53 -35.38 -7.75 -9.65
CA ALA A 53 -36.04 -8.67 -10.56
C ALA A 53 -34.93 -9.47 -11.24
N TYR A 54 -34.93 -10.78 -11.01
CA TYR A 54 -34.02 -11.70 -11.69
C TYR A 54 -34.20 -11.42 -13.18
N GLN A 55 -33.15 -10.98 -13.87
CA GLN A 55 -33.21 -10.81 -15.33
C GLN A 55 -33.45 -12.20 -15.91
N GLU A 56 -34.70 -12.48 -16.23
CA GLU A 56 -35.17 -13.77 -16.73
C GLU A 56 -34.85 -13.94 -18.22
N ASP A 57 -33.64 -13.56 -18.67
CA ASP A 57 -33.25 -13.65 -20.09
C ASP A 57 -31.73 -13.74 -20.37
N LYS A 58 -30.84 -13.80 -19.36
CA LYS A 58 -29.40 -14.05 -19.58
C LYS A 58 -29.09 -15.55 -19.45
N PRO A 59 -28.34 -16.16 -20.38
CA PRO A 59 -27.86 -17.53 -20.22
C PRO A 59 -27.05 -17.71 -18.93
N SER A 60 -27.27 -18.83 -18.24
CA SER A 60 -26.49 -19.18 -17.05
C SER A 60 -25.08 -19.66 -17.41
N ASN A 61 -24.20 -19.74 -16.40
CA ASN A 61 -22.88 -20.36 -16.58
C ASN A 61 -22.99 -21.84 -17.01
N ASP A 62 -23.99 -22.56 -16.47
CA ASP A 62 -24.24 -23.96 -16.83
C ASP A 62 -24.60 -24.14 -18.31
N PHE A 63 -25.31 -23.17 -18.90
CA PHE A 63 -25.62 -23.19 -20.33
C PHE A 63 -24.34 -23.17 -21.17
N CYS A 64 -23.39 -22.30 -20.83
CA CYS A 64 -22.11 -22.19 -21.53
C CYS A 64 -21.24 -23.44 -21.29
N LEU A 65 -21.19 -23.90 -20.04
CA LEU A 65 -20.41 -25.06 -19.62
C LEU A 65 -20.92 -26.38 -20.21
N ALA A 66 -22.19 -26.47 -20.65
CA ALA A 66 -22.72 -27.65 -21.34
C ALA A 66 -21.85 -28.09 -22.53
N CYS A 67 -21.25 -27.13 -23.24
CA CYS A 67 -20.27 -27.39 -24.29
C CYS A 67 -18.84 -27.07 -23.82
N HIS A 68 -18.59 -25.89 -23.23
CA HIS A 68 -17.23 -25.44 -22.93
C HIS A 68 -16.49 -26.23 -21.84
N GLN A 69 -17.14 -27.14 -21.11
CA GLN A 69 -16.42 -28.02 -20.17
C GLN A 69 -15.80 -29.26 -20.81
N GLN A 70 -16.14 -29.56 -22.06
CA GLN A 70 -15.65 -30.75 -22.75
C GLN A 70 -14.16 -30.60 -23.09
N GLN A 71 -13.43 -31.70 -22.97
CA GLN A 71 -12.00 -31.74 -23.29
C GLN A 71 -11.77 -31.53 -24.79
N ASP A 72 -10.61 -30.96 -25.11
CA ASP A 72 -10.11 -30.81 -26.48
C ASP A 72 -10.99 -29.96 -27.41
N ILE A 73 -11.85 -29.09 -26.85
CA ILE A 73 -12.51 -28.05 -27.64
C ILE A 73 -11.55 -26.88 -27.82
N ALA A 74 -11.26 -26.60 -29.09
CA ALA A 74 -10.44 -25.47 -29.48
C ALA A 74 -10.99 -24.80 -30.74
N LYS A 75 -10.62 -23.53 -30.91
CA LYS A 75 -10.90 -22.73 -32.09
C LYS A 75 -9.58 -22.37 -32.77
N THR A 76 -9.49 -22.60 -34.07
CA THR A 76 -8.35 -22.11 -34.87
C THR A 76 -8.56 -20.64 -35.21
N LEU A 77 -7.57 -19.81 -34.87
CA LEU A 77 -7.48 -18.38 -35.18
C LEU A 77 -6.22 -18.16 -36.02
N GLY A 78 -6.37 -18.04 -37.33
CA GLY A 78 -5.24 -18.01 -38.25
C GLY A 78 -4.41 -19.31 -38.17
N ASN A 79 -3.16 -19.19 -37.71
CA ASN A 79 -2.24 -20.33 -37.50
C ASN A 79 -2.19 -20.80 -36.04
N GLU A 80 -2.95 -20.15 -35.15
CA GLU A 80 -2.95 -20.43 -33.73
C GLU A 80 -4.19 -21.25 -33.34
N THR A 81 -4.06 -22.05 -32.29
CA THR A 81 -5.16 -22.84 -31.73
C THR A 81 -5.48 -22.30 -30.35
N LEU A 82 -6.66 -21.70 -30.19
CA LEU A 82 -7.18 -21.21 -28.91
C LEU A 82 -7.96 -22.33 -28.22
N PRO A 83 -7.49 -22.89 -27.10
CA PRO A 83 -8.31 -23.76 -26.27
C PRO A 83 -9.46 -22.96 -25.68
N VAL A 84 -10.69 -23.44 -25.82
CA VAL A 84 -11.88 -22.81 -25.24
C VAL A 84 -12.53 -23.69 -24.16
N THR A 85 -11.83 -24.72 -23.72
CA THR A 85 -12.24 -25.57 -22.61
C THR A 85 -12.09 -24.84 -21.27
N ILE A 86 -13.16 -24.81 -20.48
CA ILE A 86 -13.22 -24.26 -19.13
C ILE A 86 -13.42 -25.40 -18.14
N ASN A 87 -12.52 -25.52 -17.17
CA ASN A 87 -12.69 -26.49 -16.08
C ASN A 87 -13.68 -25.93 -15.04
N PRO A 88 -14.86 -26.55 -14.82
CA PRO A 88 -15.87 -26.02 -13.89
C PRO A 88 -15.37 -25.89 -12.45
N THR A 89 -14.49 -26.80 -12.02
CA THR A 89 -13.93 -26.76 -10.66
C THR A 89 -12.96 -25.60 -10.49
N GLN A 90 -12.13 -25.30 -11.50
CA GLN A 90 -11.21 -24.16 -11.43
C GLN A 90 -11.97 -22.85 -11.58
N PHE A 91 -12.94 -22.78 -12.50
CA PHE A 91 -13.80 -21.61 -12.64
C PHE A 91 -14.56 -21.32 -11.36
N GLY A 92 -15.16 -22.32 -10.70
CA GLY A 92 -15.85 -22.16 -9.42
C GLY A 92 -14.97 -21.65 -8.27
N ARG A 93 -13.63 -21.70 -8.41
CA ARG A 93 -12.68 -21.12 -7.44
C ARG A 93 -12.24 -19.70 -7.79
N SER A 94 -12.53 -19.24 -9.00
CA SER A 94 -12.24 -17.87 -9.41
C SER A 94 -13.05 -16.86 -8.59
N VAL A 95 -12.53 -15.64 -8.47
CA VAL A 95 -13.25 -14.56 -7.79
C VAL A 95 -14.56 -14.23 -8.50
N HIS A 96 -14.60 -14.30 -9.83
CA HIS A 96 -15.80 -14.02 -10.62
C HIS A 96 -16.91 -15.04 -10.35
N ALA A 97 -16.60 -16.34 -10.34
CA ALA A 97 -17.61 -17.35 -9.99
C ALA A 97 -18.10 -17.21 -8.54
N GLN A 98 -17.20 -16.90 -7.61
CA GLN A 98 -17.56 -16.67 -6.19
C GLN A 98 -18.46 -15.46 -5.98
N GLU A 99 -18.36 -14.45 -6.86
CA GLU A 99 -19.21 -13.24 -6.85
C GLU A 99 -20.43 -13.38 -7.79
N ASN A 100 -20.70 -14.58 -8.32
CA ASN A 100 -21.81 -14.87 -9.23
C ASN A 100 -21.81 -14.07 -10.55
N ILE A 101 -20.63 -13.74 -11.08
CA ILE A 101 -20.49 -13.14 -12.41
C ILE A 101 -20.76 -14.21 -13.48
N LEU A 102 -21.61 -13.90 -14.45
CA LEU A 102 -21.97 -14.81 -15.52
C LEU A 102 -20.98 -14.72 -16.69
N CYS A 103 -20.86 -15.79 -17.49
CA CYS A 103 -20.04 -15.80 -18.70
C CYS A 103 -20.41 -14.64 -19.64
N VAL A 104 -21.72 -14.41 -19.81
CA VAL A 104 -22.29 -13.37 -20.69
C VAL A 104 -22.16 -11.95 -20.14
N ASP A 105 -21.76 -11.79 -18.86
CA ASP A 105 -21.45 -10.46 -18.32
C ASP A 105 -20.09 -9.95 -18.83
N CYS A 106 -19.18 -10.86 -19.21
CA CYS A 106 -17.91 -10.53 -19.85
C CYS A 106 -17.94 -10.76 -21.38
N HIS A 107 -18.51 -11.88 -21.82
CA HIS A 107 -18.73 -12.18 -23.24
C HIS A 107 -20.04 -11.56 -23.73
N THR A 108 -20.07 -10.22 -23.74
CA THR A 108 -21.28 -9.41 -23.93
C THR A 108 -21.88 -9.52 -25.34
N ASP A 109 -21.13 -10.04 -26.30
CA ASP A 109 -21.57 -10.35 -27.66
C ASP A 109 -22.26 -11.73 -27.79
N ILE A 110 -22.33 -12.50 -26.70
CA ILE A 110 -22.93 -13.83 -26.64
C ILE A 110 -24.20 -13.80 -25.79
N SER A 111 -25.35 -14.05 -26.41
CA SER A 111 -26.64 -14.10 -25.71
C SER A 111 -27.42 -15.40 -25.88
N ASP A 112 -27.08 -16.25 -26.85
CA ASP A 112 -27.74 -17.54 -27.11
C ASP A 112 -26.86 -18.44 -27.99
N TYR A 113 -27.26 -19.70 -28.18
CA TYR A 113 -26.69 -20.64 -29.14
C TYR A 113 -27.59 -20.81 -30.39
N PRO A 114 -27.03 -20.81 -31.61
CA PRO A 114 -25.62 -20.65 -31.96
C PRO A 114 -25.12 -19.22 -31.73
N HIS A 115 -24.00 -19.08 -31.02
CA HIS A 115 -23.40 -17.78 -30.74
C HIS A 115 -22.51 -17.31 -31.91
N PRO A 116 -22.24 -16.00 -32.03
CA PRO A 116 -21.33 -15.46 -33.02
C PRO A 116 -19.97 -16.16 -33.01
N THR A 117 -19.33 -16.20 -34.18
CA THR A 117 -17.97 -16.73 -34.31
C THR A 117 -16.95 -15.61 -34.14
N VAL A 118 -15.88 -15.92 -33.42
CA VAL A 118 -14.67 -15.09 -33.29
C VAL A 118 -14.15 -14.74 -34.69
N ARG A 119 -13.90 -13.45 -34.93
CA ARG A 119 -13.50 -12.89 -36.24
C ARG A 119 -12.00 -12.60 -36.32
N GLU A 120 -11.35 -12.63 -35.17
CA GLU A 120 -9.95 -12.32 -34.95
C GLU A 120 -9.08 -13.46 -35.47
N ASN A 121 -7.93 -13.10 -36.05
CA ASN A 121 -7.04 -14.06 -36.71
C ASN A 121 -5.84 -14.49 -35.85
N SER A 122 -5.80 -14.10 -34.58
CA SER A 122 -4.81 -14.55 -33.59
C SER A 122 -5.41 -14.51 -32.18
N ILE A 123 -4.85 -15.29 -31.27
CA ILE A 123 -5.22 -15.30 -29.84
C ILE A 123 -5.01 -13.91 -29.26
N ARG A 124 -3.91 -13.24 -29.62
CA ARG A 124 -3.63 -11.90 -29.11
C ARG A 124 -4.68 -10.87 -29.55
N ALA A 125 -5.06 -10.88 -30.83
CA ALA A 125 -6.09 -9.98 -31.33
C ALA A 125 -7.44 -10.22 -30.63
N TYR A 126 -7.77 -11.48 -30.34
CA TYR A 126 -8.95 -11.84 -29.56
C TYR A 126 -8.90 -11.29 -28.13
N SER A 127 -7.80 -11.50 -27.40
CA SER A 127 -7.64 -10.97 -26.03
C SER A 127 -7.72 -9.45 -25.99
N LEU A 128 -7.13 -8.76 -26.97
CA LEU A 128 -7.20 -7.29 -27.07
C LEU A 128 -8.61 -6.79 -27.35
N ALA A 129 -9.38 -7.48 -28.20
CA ALA A 129 -10.77 -7.13 -28.49
C ALA A 129 -11.67 -7.22 -27.25
N SER A 130 -11.32 -8.04 -26.26
CA SER A 130 -12.05 -8.18 -25.00
C SER A 130 -11.46 -7.39 -23.82
N ALA A 131 -10.35 -6.66 -24.02
CA ALA A 131 -9.64 -5.99 -22.91
C ALA A 131 -10.49 -4.91 -22.23
N ASP A 132 -11.28 -4.16 -23.00
CA ASP A 132 -12.09 -3.05 -22.49
C ASP A 132 -13.29 -3.50 -21.66
N THR A 133 -13.73 -4.76 -21.78
CA THR A 133 -14.83 -5.31 -20.97
C THR A 133 -14.54 -5.19 -19.46
N CYS A 134 -13.27 -5.26 -19.06
CA CYS A 134 -12.87 -5.12 -17.67
C CYS A 134 -13.27 -3.76 -17.08
N LYS A 135 -13.28 -2.69 -17.89
CA LYS A 135 -13.58 -1.33 -17.46
C LYS A 135 -14.99 -1.17 -16.88
N GLU A 136 -15.96 -1.92 -17.40
CA GLU A 136 -17.36 -1.84 -16.98
C GLU A 136 -17.55 -2.11 -15.47
N CYS A 137 -16.64 -2.88 -14.87
CA CYS A 137 -16.66 -3.22 -13.44
C CYS A 137 -15.40 -2.76 -12.68
N HIS A 138 -14.26 -2.61 -13.35
CA HIS A 138 -12.97 -2.25 -12.76
C HIS A 138 -12.46 -0.89 -13.27
N GLU A 139 -13.37 0.08 -13.40
CA GLU A 139 -13.07 1.44 -13.88
C GLU A 139 -11.89 2.06 -13.13
N ASP A 140 -11.86 1.96 -11.80
CA ASP A 140 -10.80 2.54 -10.97
C ASP A 140 -9.41 1.94 -11.24
N LYS A 141 -9.34 0.67 -11.66
CA LYS A 141 -8.08 0.01 -12.05
C LYS A 141 -7.72 0.32 -13.49
N TYR A 142 -8.72 0.37 -14.36
CA TYR A 142 -8.56 0.74 -15.76
C TYR A 142 -8.06 2.18 -15.92
N GLU A 143 -8.48 3.10 -15.07
CA GLU A 143 -7.97 4.47 -15.06
C GLU A 143 -6.52 4.53 -14.57
N LYS A 144 -6.18 3.79 -13.51
CA LYS A 144 -4.82 3.79 -12.96
C LYS A 144 -3.77 3.25 -13.93
N ILE A 145 -4.13 2.24 -14.73
CA ILE A 145 -3.17 1.60 -15.63
C ILE A 145 -2.69 2.54 -16.73
N GLN A 146 -3.41 3.63 -17.01
CA GLN A 146 -3.08 4.57 -18.09
C GLN A 146 -1.69 5.20 -17.94
N ASP A 147 -1.23 5.40 -16.69
CA ASP A 147 0.09 5.96 -16.39
C ASP A 147 1.17 4.87 -16.17
N SER A 148 0.83 3.59 -16.33
CA SER A 148 1.75 2.46 -16.20
C SER A 148 2.68 2.35 -17.41
N VAL A 149 3.93 1.94 -17.18
CA VAL A 149 4.87 1.62 -18.27
C VAL A 149 4.35 0.58 -19.25
N HIS A 150 3.52 -0.35 -18.79
CA HIS A 150 2.92 -1.35 -19.67
C HIS A 150 1.93 -0.70 -20.64
N GLN A 151 1.10 0.24 -20.18
CA GLN A 151 0.20 0.97 -21.06
C GLN A 151 0.96 1.91 -21.99
N VAL A 152 1.97 2.62 -21.48
CA VAL A 152 2.83 3.48 -22.31
C VAL A 152 3.50 2.67 -23.44
N ALA A 153 3.98 1.46 -23.14
CA ALA A 153 4.54 0.57 -24.15
C ALA A 153 3.47 0.10 -25.16
N PHE A 154 2.27 -0.24 -24.69
CA PHE A 154 1.15 -0.63 -25.53
C PHE A 154 0.77 0.49 -26.52
N ASP A 155 0.60 1.71 -26.03
CA ASP A 155 0.24 2.91 -26.80
C ASP A 155 1.33 3.31 -27.80
N ALA A 156 2.60 3.01 -27.49
CA ALA A 156 3.72 3.14 -28.41
C ALA A 156 3.71 2.09 -29.55
N GLY A 157 2.70 1.22 -29.60
CA GLY A 157 2.49 0.21 -30.63
C GLY A 157 3.02 -1.17 -30.28
N ASN A 158 3.51 -1.40 -29.05
CA ASN A 158 3.89 -2.74 -28.61
C ASN A 158 2.65 -3.56 -28.26
N GLN A 159 2.09 -4.25 -29.26
CA GLN A 159 0.94 -5.14 -29.04
C GLN A 159 1.24 -6.32 -28.09
N GLY A 160 2.50 -6.59 -27.76
CA GLY A 160 2.90 -7.59 -26.77
C GLY A 160 2.96 -7.08 -25.32
N ALA A 161 2.69 -5.79 -25.08
CA ALA A 161 2.61 -5.25 -23.72
C ALA A 161 1.41 -5.86 -22.96
N PRO A 162 1.55 -6.19 -21.66
CA PRO A 162 0.52 -6.95 -20.96
C PRO A 162 -0.77 -6.15 -20.74
N ILE A 163 -1.91 -6.81 -20.92
CA ILE A 163 -3.26 -6.35 -20.56
C ILE A 163 -3.75 -7.08 -19.30
N CYS A 164 -4.95 -6.71 -18.80
CA CYS A 164 -5.53 -7.28 -17.59
C CYS A 164 -5.49 -8.82 -17.55
N ALA A 165 -5.84 -9.46 -18.68
CA ALA A 165 -5.91 -10.92 -18.80
C ALA A 165 -4.54 -11.62 -18.79
N ASP A 166 -3.45 -10.90 -19.13
CA ASP A 166 -2.10 -11.46 -19.13
C ASP A 166 -1.54 -11.59 -17.70
N CYS A 167 -2.02 -10.77 -16.76
CA CYS A 167 -1.63 -10.86 -15.35
C CYS A 167 -2.68 -11.57 -14.48
N HIS A 168 -3.96 -11.47 -14.85
CA HIS A 168 -5.07 -12.06 -14.12
C HIS A 168 -5.93 -12.90 -15.05
N ASN A 169 -5.94 -14.21 -14.85
CA ASN A 169 -6.79 -15.08 -15.65
C ASN A 169 -8.26 -14.96 -15.20
N PRO A 170 -9.16 -14.35 -16.00
CA PRO A 170 -10.53 -14.06 -15.55
C PRO A 170 -11.35 -15.33 -15.25
N HIS A 171 -10.92 -16.48 -15.77
CA HIS A 171 -11.59 -17.77 -15.58
C HIS A 171 -11.07 -18.55 -14.38
N THR A 172 -9.89 -18.25 -13.84
CA THR A 172 -9.29 -19.09 -12.78
C THR A 172 -8.68 -18.29 -11.63
N GLN A 173 -8.58 -16.96 -11.75
CA GLN A 173 -7.94 -16.09 -10.78
C GLN A 173 -8.66 -16.16 -9.42
N PRO A 174 -8.04 -16.73 -8.37
CA PRO A 174 -8.60 -16.68 -7.04
C PRO A 174 -8.52 -15.24 -6.50
N ARG A 175 -9.24 -14.99 -5.41
CA ARG A 175 -9.14 -13.73 -4.69
C ARG A 175 -7.71 -13.47 -4.20
N LEU A 176 -7.12 -12.38 -4.67
CA LEU A 176 -5.77 -11.98 -4.30
C LEU A 176 -5.70 -11.15 -3.02
N ILE A 177 -6.74 -10.34 -2.75
CA ILE A 177 -6.82 -9.43 -1.61
C ILE A 177 -7.75 -9.99 -0.54
N GLY A 178 -7.28 -10.08 0.70
CA GLY A 178 -8.07 -10.55 1.85
C GLY A 178 -9.23 -9.59 2.15
N ARG A 179 -10.44 -10.12 2.37
CA ARG A 179 -11.64 -9.30 2.64
C ARG A 179 -11.52 -8.47 3.93
N GLU A 180 -10.86 -9.03 4.94
CA GLU A 180 -10.71 -8.39 6.25
C GLU A 180 -9.45 -7.54 6.33
N SER A 181 -8.32 -8.03 5.79
CA SER A 181 -7.04 -7.33 5.86
C SER A 181 -6.92 -6.20 4.85
N GLY A 182 -7.56 -6.31 3.68
CA GLY A 182 -7.31 -5.40 2.56
C GLY A 182 -5.93 -5.57 1.91
N GLU A 183 -5.17 -6.60 2.32
CA GLU A 183 -3.81 -6.87 1.85
C GLU A 183 -3.75 -8.13 0.98
N LEU A 184 -2.65 -8.30 0.25
CA LEU A 184 -2.37 -9.52 -0.50
C LEU A 184 -2.41 -10.74 0.43
N THR A 185 -3.13 -11.78 0.01
CA THR A 185 -3.11 -13.07 0.71
C THR A 185 -1.72 -13.70 0.63
N ILE A 186 -1.41 -14.57 1.59
CA ILE A 186 -0.13 -15.32 1.61
C ILE A 186 0.11 -16.06 0.29
N ALA A 187 -0.94 -16.68 -0.26
CA ALA A 187 -0.85 -17.36 -1.54
C ALA A 187 -0.58 -16.39 -2.70
N ALA A 188 -1.24 -15.22 -2.71
CA ALA A 188 -1.02 -14.19 -3.70
C ALA A 188 0.41 -13.63 -3.69
N ARG A 189 1.01 -13.44 -2.50
CA ARG A 189 2.40 -12.94 -2.40
C ARG A 189 3.41 -13.87 -3.10
N LYS A 190 3.16 -15.18 -3.10
CA LYS A 190 4.00 -16.16 -3.84
C LYS A 190 3.71 -16.19 -5.34
N LEU A 191 2.46 -15.99 -5.73
CA LEU A 191 2.06 -15.99 -7.14
C LEU A 191 2.58 -14.76 -7.90
N VAL A 192 2.64 -13.59 -7.26
CA VAL A 192 3.02 -12.33 -7.91
C VAL A 192 4.35 -12.42 -8.68
N PRO A 193 5.47 -12.88 -8.07
CA PRO A 193 6.72 -13.03 -8.81
C PRO A 193 6.64 -13.99 -10.01
N GLU A 194 5.83 -15.05 -9.90
CA GLU A 194 5.63 -16.02 -10.99
C GLU A 194 4.90 -15.39 -12.18
N THR A 195 3.86 -14.57 -11.92
CA THR A 195 3.16 -13.80 -12.96
C THR A 195 4.09 -12.85 -13.68
N CYS A 196 4.95 -12.11 -12.94
CA CYS A 196 5.93 -11.23 -13.57
C CYS A 196 6.98 -12.00 -14.39
N ALA A 197 7.33 -13.22 -13.97
CA ALA A 197 8.33 -14.06 -14.61
C ALA A 197 7.91 -14.58 -15.99
N GLU A 198 6.61 -14.58 -16.32
CA GLU A 198 6.12 -14.97 -17.64
C GLU A 198 6.75 -14.12 -18.76
N CYS A 199 7.06 -12.86 -18.47
CA CYS A 199 7.78 -11.96 -19.38
C CYS A 199 9.17 -11.55 -18.86
N HIS A 200 9.35 -11.40 -17.54
CA HIS A 200 10.59 -10.89 -16.92
C HIS A 200 11.44 -12.01 -16.28
N VAL A 201 11.68 -13.09 -17.02
CA VAL A 201 12.34 -14.31 -16.50
C VAL A 201 13.73 -14.04 -15.90
N ASP A 202 14.56 -13.22 -16.54
CA ASP A 202 15.92 -12.95 -16.06
C ASP A 202 15.92 -12.12 -14.78
N ILE A 203 14.99 -11.18 -14.67
CA ILE A 203 14.80 -10.38 -13.46
C ILE A 203 14.28 -11.26 -12.32
N TYR A 204 13.30 -12.13 -12.60
CA TYR A 204 12.80 -13.09 -11.63
C TYR A 204 13.91 -14.03 -11.13
N ASN A 205 14.79 -14.49 -12.02
CA ASN A 205 15.94 -15.31 -11.64
C ASN A 205 16.89 -14.59 -10.68
N ASN A 206 17.20 -13.31 -10.93
CA ASN A 206 17.99 -12.52 -10.00
C ASN A 206 17.27 -12.30 -8.66
N TYR A 207 15.99 -11.93 -8.71
CA TYR A 207 15.15 -11.74 -7.51
C TYR A 207 15.12 -12.99 -6.65
N ARG A 208 14.86 -14.16 -7.24
CA ARG A 208 14.81 -15.44 -6.53
C ARG A 208 16.12 -15.77 -5.81
N GLU A 209 17.26 -15.32 -6.33
CA GLU A 209 18.57 -15.53 -5.68
C GLU A 209 18.90 -14.52 -4.57
N SER A 210 18.17 -13.39 -4.52
CA SER A 210 18.33 -12.34 -3.51
C SER A 210 17.85 -12.79 -2.13
N VAL A 211 18.18 -12.02 -1.10
CA VAL A 211 17.69 -12.28 0.27
C VAL A 211 16.17 -12.17 0.39
N HIS A 212 15.53 -11.29 -0.38
CA HIS A 212 14.08 -11.15 -0.37
C HIS A 212 13.41 -12.32 -1.10
N GLY A 213 13.91 -12.67 -2.30
CA GLY A 213 13.35 -13.77 -3.07
C GLY A 213 13.51 -15.12 -2.37
N LYS A 214 14.70 -15.44 -1.85
CA LYS A 214 14.94 -16.68 -1.09
C LYS A 214 14.02 -16.81 0.12
N ALA A 215 13.91 -15.74 0.90
CA ALA A 215 13.00 -15.71 2.04
C ALA A 215 11.55 -15.98 1.61
N LEU A 216 11.08 -15.41 0.49
CA LEU A 216 9.72 -15.63 0.00
C LEU A 216 9.50 -17.05 -0.53
N THR A 217 10.37 -17.51 -1.43
CA THR A 217 10.15 -18.73 -2.22
C THR A 217 10.63 -19.99 -1.52
N GLU A 218 11.76 -19.92 -0.80
CA GLU A 218 12.35 -21.10 -0.13
C GLU A 218 11.89 -21.20 1.33
N GLU A 219 11.89 -20.08 2.06
CA GLU A 219 11.53 -20.07 3.49
C GLU A 219 10.03 -19.86 3.72
N GLY A 220 9.29 -19.40 2.70
CA GLY A 220 7.87 -19.08 2.81
C GLY A 220 7.58 -17.85 3.67
N ASN A 221 8.59 -17.03 3.92
CA ASN A 221 8.49 -15.80 4.69
C ASN A 221 7.79 -14.72 3.86
N VAL A 222 6.64 -14.23 4.33
CA VAL A 222 5.84 -13.21 3.63
C VAL A 222 6.15 -11.77 4.05
N ASP A 223 7.02 -11.59 5.04
CA ASP A 223 7.44 -10.28 5.57
C ASP A 223 8.46 -9.57 4.64
N VAL A 224 8.76 -10.16 3.48
CA VAL A 224 9.68 -9.62 2.47
C VAL A 224 8.91 -9.10 1.25
N PRO A 225 9.45 -8.11 0.53
CA PRO A 225 8.78 -7.52 -0.63
C PRO A 225 8.74 -8.48 -1.83
N THR A 226 7.68 -8.35 -2.61
CA THR A 226 7.45 -8.91 -3.93
C THR A 226 7.66 -7.83 -5.01
N CYS A 227 7.47 -8.17 -6.28
CA CYS A 227 7.58 -7.22 -7.40
C CYS A 227 6.67 -5.98 -7.20
N VAL A 228 5.43 -6.19 -6.76
CA VAL A 228 4.43 -5.12 -6.67
C VAL A 228 4.60 -4.22 -5.45
N ASP A 229 5.33 -4.67 -4.42
CA ASP A 229 5.61 -3.84 -3.24
C ASP A 229 6.58 -2.68 -3.59
N CYS A 230 7.44 -2.90 -4.60
CA CYS A 230 8.40 -1.91 -5.11
C CYS A 230 7.88 -1.16 -6.35
N HIS A 231 7.26 -1.86 -7.30
CA HIS A 231 6.91 -1.27 -8.60
C HIS A 231 5.46 -0.79 -8.71
N GLY A 232 4.54 -1.25 -7.83
CA GLY A 232 3.10 -1.12 -8.06
C GLY A 232 2.56 -2.25 -8.94
N VAL A 233 1.28 -2.17 -9.33
CA VAL A 233 0.63 -3.23 -10.13
C VAL A 233 -0.29 -2.68 -11.21
N HIS A 234 -1.19 -1.78 -10.84
CA HIS A 234 -2.08 -1.09 -11.77
C HIS A 234 -1.58 0.33 -12.07
N ASP A 235 -0.36 0.64 -11.63
CA ASP A 235 0.30 1.95 -11.65
C ASP A 235 1.82 1.70 -11.68
N ILE A 236 2.27 0.79 -12.55
CA ILE A 236 3.67 0.36 -12.59
C ILE A 236 4.52 1.52 -13.11
N HIS A 237 5.28 2.13 -12.20
CA HIS A 237 6.12 3.28 -12.50
C HIS A 237 7.36 2.85 -13.28
N ASP A 238 7.86 3.75 -14.14
CA ASP A 238 9.06 3.48 -14.93
C ASP A 238 10.32 3.43 -14.04
N PRO A 239 10.94 2.25 -13.90
CA PRO A 239 12.09 2.09 -13.01
C PRO A 239 13.36 2.75 -13.53
N THR A 240 13.36 3.28 -14.76
CA THR A 240 14.49 3.98 -15.37
C THR A 240 14.46 5.50 -15.14
N THR A 241 13.38 6.02 -14.56
CA THR A 241 13.21 7.46 -14.35
C THR A 241 13.97 7.97 -13.12
N ALA A 242 14.33 9.25 -13.15
CA ALA A 242 14.88 9.94 -12.00
C ALA A 242 13.92 9.96 -10.81
N SER A 243 12.61 10.09 -11.08
CA SER A 243 11.57 10.08 -10.04
C SER A 243 11.51 8.75 -9.29
N PHE A 244 11.61 7.63 -10.00
CA PHE A 244 11.69 6.31 -9.35
C PHE A 244 12.98 6.13 -8.54
N HIS A 245 14.12 6.59 -9.07
CA HIS A 245 15.38 6.58 -8.34
C HIS A 245 15.29 7.42 -7.05
N ASN A 246 14.79 8.65 -7.14
CA ASN A 246 14.64 9.57 -6.01
C ASN A 246 13.66 9.07 -4.94
N SER A 247 12.63 8.31 -5.32
CA SER A 247 11.64 7.73 -4.38
C SER A 247 12.06 6.39 -3.77
N THR A 248 13.16 5.79 -4.25
CA THR A 248 13.66 4.49 -3.78
C THR A 248 13.85 4.42 -2.24
N PRO A 249 14.40 5.46 -1.55
CA PRO A 249 14.50 5.42 -0.09
C PRO A 249 13.16 5.21 0.61
N GLY A 250 12.10 5.85 0.12
CA GLY A 250 10.74 5.70 0.63
C GLY A 250 10.17 4.29 0.42
N LEU A 251 10.51 3.63 -0.70
CA LEU A 251 10.11 2.24 -0.96
C LEU A 251 10.74 1.28 0.07
N CYS A 252 12.04 1.43 0.32
CA CYS A 252 12.75 0.60 1.30
C CYS A 252 12.26 0.87 2.73
N ALA A 253 11.96 2.13 3.06
CA ALA A 253 11.51 2.55 4.38
C ALA A 253 10.21 1.87 4.84
N LYS A 254 9.29 1.55 3.93
CA LYS A 254 8.03 0.84 4.23
C LYS A 254 8.23 -0.41 5.08
N CYS A 255 9.32 -1.15 4.84
CA CYS A 255 9.68 -2.33 5.60
C CYS A 255 10.84 -2.06 6.56
N HIS A 256 11.87 -1.32 6.13
CA HIS A 256 13.09 -1.14 6.90
C HIS A 256 13.02 -0.09 8.02
N GLU A 257 11.95 0.70 8.13
CA GLU A 257 11.63 1.50 9.33
C GLU A 257 10.55 0.85 10.19
N ASN A 258 9.93 -0.24 9.73
CA ASN A 258 8.84 -0.90 10.42
C ASN A 258 9.39 -1.85 11.50
N ALA A 259 9.24 -1.47 12.77
CA ALA A 259 9.70 -2.25 13.92
C ALA A 259 9.00 -3.61 14.02
N GLU A 260 7.70 -3.68 13.68
CA GLU A 260 6.94 -4.94 13.73
C GLU A 260 7.53 -6.00 12.79
N ILE A 261 8.14 -5.57 11.68
CA ILE A 261 8.81 -6.46 10.73
C ILE A 261 10.26 -6.66 11.15
N MET A 262 11.03 -5.58 11.30
CA MET A 262 12.49 -5.64 11.44
C MET A 262 12.96 -6.26 12.77
N ASP A 263 12.22 -6.08 13.86
CA ASP A 263 12.58 -6.64 15.18
C ASP A 263 12.61 -8.18 15.15
N LYS A 264 11.75 -8.82 14.34
CA LYS A 264 11.73 -10.28 14.15
C LYS A 264 13.06 -10.82 13.60
N TYR A 265 13.79 -9.99 12.85
CA TYR A 265 15.02 -10.34 12.16
C TYR A 265 16.27 -9.73 12.79
N GLY A 266 16.11 -8.95 13.88
CA GLY A 266 17.21 -8.23 14.51
C GLY A 266 17.85 -7.17 13.60
N ILE A 267 17.06 -6.61 12.67
CA ILE A 267 17.50 -5.54 11.78
C ILE A 267 17.12 -4.21 12.45
N SER A 268 18.03 -3.24 12.46
CA SER A 268 17.71 -1.91 13.02
C SER A 268 16.73 -1.17 12.13
N THR A 269 15.69 -0.59 12.71
CA THR A 269 14.78 0.33 12.00
C THR A 269 15.40 1.69 11.72
N ASN A 270 16.55 1.98 12.33
CA ASN A 270 17.20 3.27 12.19
C ASN A 270 18.07 3.39 10.93
N VAL A 271 18.07 2.35 10.08
CA VAL A 271 18.87 2.33 8.86
C VAL A 271 18.48 3.45 7.88
N VAL A 272 17.20 3.77 7.80
CA VAL A 272 16.72 4.86 6.94
C VAL A 272 17.00 6.21 7.57
N ASN A 273 16.77 6.38 8.88
CA ASN A 273 17.12 7.60 9.62
C ASN A 273 18.62 7.96 9.48
N THR A 274 19.51 6.97 9.60
CA THR A 274 20.95 7.19 9.43
C THR A 274 21.32 7.52 7.98
N TYR A 275 20.62 6.95 7.00
CA TYR A 275 20.76 7.32 5.59
C TYR A 275 20.31 8.76 5.33
N VAL A 276 19.10 9.15 5.73
CA VAL A 276 18.60 10.51 5.48
C VAL A 276 19.37 11.60 6.24
N ALA A 277 20.06 11.22 7.32
CA ALA A 277 20.98 12.09 8.05
C ALA A 277 22.35 12.25 7.35
N ASP A 278 22.66 11.40 6.36
CA ASP A 278 23.89 11.49 5.58
C ASP A 278 23.76 12.47 4.40
N PHE A 279 24.89 12.82 3.77
CA PHE A 279 24.89 13.77 2.65
C PHE A 279 24.19 13.24 1.39
N HIS A 280 24.19 11.93 1.16
CA HIS A 280 23.44 11.32 0.07
C HIS A 280 21.94 11.44 0.36
N GLY A 281 21.46 10.90 1.48
CA GLY A 281 20.05 10.86 1.83
C GLY A 281 19.44 12.25 2.02
N ALA A 282 20.13 13.19 2.68
CA ALA A 282 19.63 14.56 2.83
C ALA A 282 19.45 15.26 1.46
N THR A 283 20.36 15.01 0.52
CA THR A 283 20.23 15.58 -0.83
C THR A 283 19.14 14.89 -1.63
N VAL A 284 19.06 13.56 -1.60
CA VAL A 284 18.01 12.81 -2.29
C VAL A 284 16.64 13.22 -1.77
N LYS A 285 16.48 13.40 -0.46
CA LYS A 285 15.21 13.84 0.15
C LYS A 285 14.78 15.21 -0.36
N LEU A 286 15.71 16.14 -0.49
CA LEU A 286 15.45 17.46 -1.06
C LEU A 286 14.98 17.36 -2.52
N PHE A 287 15.62 16.50 -3.31
CA PHE A 287 15.26 16.29 -4.72
C PHE A 287 13.90 15.60 -4.86
N GLU A 288 13.63 14.56 -4.08
CA GLU A 288 12.33 13.90 -4.02
C GLU A 288 11.19 14.90 -3.76
N GLU A 289 11.37 15.84 -2.83
CA GLU A 289 10.33 16.80 -2.44
C GLU A 289 10.19 18.00 -3.40
N GLN A 290 11.30 18.52 -3.94
CA GLN A 290 11.30 19.78 -4.70
C GLN A 290 11.44 19.58 -6.21
N TYR A 291 12.14 18.54 -6.64
CA TYR A 291 12.51 18.30 -8.04
C TYR A 291 12.48 16.80 -8.35
N PRO A 292 11.35 16.10 -8.15
CA PRO A 292 11.30 14.64 -8.21
C PRO A 292 11.78 14.09 -9.56
N ASP A 293 11.51 14.79 -10.66
CA ASP A 293 11.89 14.36 -12.00
C ASP A 293 13.34 14.70 -12.38
N GLN A 294 14.10 15.37 -11.52
CA GLN A 294 15.51 15.68 -11.79
C GLN A 294 16.43 14.57 -11.30
N PRO A 295 17.37 14.10 -12.14
CA PRO A 295 18.33 13.10 -11.73
C PRO A 295 19.24 13.66 -10.63
N THR A 296 19.39 12.89 -9.56
CA THR A 296 20.37 13.15 -8.52
C THR A 296 21.64 12.33 -8.78
N ASN A 297 22.80 12.91 -8.51
CA ASN A 297 24.08 12.19 -8.56
C ASN A 297 24.45 11.57 -7.20
N LYS A 298 23.45 11.38 -6.33
CA LYS A 298 23.60 10.93 -4.95
C LYS A 298 23.10 9.50 -4.86
N ALA A 299 23.83 8.67 -4.13
CA ALA A 299 23.49 7.26 -4.00
C ALA A 299 22.19 7.07 -3.22
N VAL A 300 21.33 6.17 -3.70
CA VAL A 300 20.20 5.62 -2.95
C VAL A 300 20.48 4.18 -2.53
N CYS A 301 19.54 3.56 -1.83
CA CYS A 301 19.68 2.21 -1.26
C CYS A 301 20.17 1.20 -2.32
N THR A 302 19.58 1.24 -3.52
CA THR A 302 19.87 0.30 -4.61
C THR A 302 21.25 0.48 -5.24
N ASP A 303 21.83 1.68 -5.20
CA ASP A 303 23.17 1.95 -5.76
C ASP A 303 24.27 1.19 -4.99
N CYS A 304 24.04 0.97 -3.70
CA CYS A 304 24.92 0.23 -2.81
C CYS A 304 24.51 -1.25 -2.71
N HIS A 305 23.23 -1.52 -2.42
CA HIS A 305 22.74 -2.85 -2.05
C HIS A 305 22.35 -3.74 -3.24
N GLY A 306 22.16 -3.18 -4.44
CA GLY A 306 21.58 -3.89 -5.58
C GLY A 306 20.08 -3.62 -5.72
N VAL A 307 19.48 -4.13 -6.79
CA VAL A 307 18.04 -3.89 -7.12
C VAL A 307 17.25 -5.18 -6.95
N HIS A 308 17.49 -6.13 -7.84
CA HIS A 308 16.87 -7.46 -7.82
C HIS A 308 17.82 -8.52 -7.26
N ASP A 309 19.09 -8.20 -7.05
CA ASP A 309 20.15 -9.10 -6.61
C ASP A 309 20.63 -8.78 -5.18
N ILE A 310 19.73 -8.18 -4.37
CA ILE A 310 20.06 -7.71 -3.02
C ILE A 310 20.60 -8.87 -2.18
N ALA A 311 21.85 -8.74 -1.77
CA ALA A 311 22.55 -9.75 -0.99
C ALA A 311 22.54 -9.43 0.50
N LYS A 312 22.75 -10.46 1.32
CA LYS A 312 22.95 -10.29 2.76
C LYS A 312 24.19 -9.41 2.97
N THR A 313 24.10 -8.44 3.86
CA THR A 313 25.17 -7.45 4.09
C THR A 313 26.52 -8.09 4.41
N GLY A 314 26.52 -9.20 5.17
CA GLY A 314 27.72 -9.97 5.51
C GLY A 314 28.16 -11.02 4.48
N ASN A 315 27.54 -11.11 3.30
CA ASN A 315 27.98 -12.04 2.26
C ASN A 315 29.42 -11.67 1.81
N PRO A 316 30.39 -12.60 1.84
CA PRO A 316 31.77 -12.29 1.47
C PRO A 316 31.95 -11.80 0.03
N ALA A 317 31.15 -12.34 -0.91
CA ALA A 317 31.31 -12.07 -2.34
C ALA A 317 30.63 -10.77 -2.79
N THR A 318 29.47 -10.44 -2.22
CA THR A 318 28.62 -9.35 -2.72
C THR A 318 28.12 -8.39 -1.64
N GLY A 319 28.28 -8.76 -0.37
CA GLY A 319 27.79 -7.98 0.76
C GLY A 319 28.60 -6.70 0.98
N VAL A 320 27.89 -5.61 1.28
CA VAL A 320 28.47 -4.27 1.49
C VAL A 320 29.17 -4.10 2.84
N ALA A 321 29.11 -5.10 3.74
CA ALA A 321 29.91 -5.09 4.96
C ALA A 321 31.41 -5.29 4.69
N MET A 322 31.78 -5.84 3.52
CA MET A 322 33.17 -6.00 3.11
C MET A 322 33.65 -4.70 2.47
N GLN A 323 34.74 -4.12 3.00
CA GLN A 323 35.27 -2.84 2.53
C GLN A 323 35.65 -2.85 1.04
N GLU A 324 36.12 -3.99 0.52
CA GLU A 324 36.48 -4.16 -0.90
C GLU A 324 35.25 -4.08 -1.82
N ASN A 325 34.17 -4.77 -1.43
CA ASN A 325 32.90 -4.73 -2.16
C ASN A 325 32.31 -3.32 -2.11
N LEU A 326 32.33 -2.69 -0.94
CA LEU A 326 31.85 -1.33 -0.75
C LEU A 326 32.67 -0.30 -1.55
N LEU A 327 34.00 -0.42 -1.57
CA LEU A 327 34.87 0.45 -2.36
C LEU A 327 34.47 0.43 -3.84
N THR A 328 34.20 -0.75 -4.39
CA THR A 328 33.76 -0.91 -5.77
C THR A 328 32.45 -0.16 -6.05
N LYS A 329 31.52 -0.14 -5.07
CA LYS A 329 30.29 0.66 -5.17
C LYS A 329 30.59 2.16 -5.08
N CYS A 330 31.41 2.60 -4.13
CA CYS A 330 31.80 4.00 -3.98
C CYS A 330 32.47 4.55 -5.24
N GLN A 331 33.32 3.75 -5.90
CA GLN A 331 34.07 4.14 -7.09
C GLN A 331 33.20 4.42 -8.32
N ARG A 332 31.93 3.97 -8.32
CA ARG A 332 30.96 4.33 -9.37
C ARG A 332 30.76 5.84 -9.48
N CYS A 333 30.77 6.54 -8.33
CA CYS A 333 30.60 8.00 -8.26
C CYS A 333 31.87 8.71 -7.79
N HIS A 334 32.79 8.00 -7.12
CA HIS A 334 34.07 8.51 -6.64
C HIS A 334 35.26 7.73 -7.24
N PRO A 335 35.59 7.92 -8.53
CA PRO A 335 36.64 7.13 -9.20
C PRO A 335 38.02 7.17 -8.55
N GLY A 336 38.31 8.24 -7.79
CA GLY A 336 39.57 8.40 -7.04
C GLY A 336 39.56 7.80 -5.63
N ALA A 337 38.48 7.13 -5.21
CA ALA A 337 38.40 6.51 -3.89
C ALA A 337 39.44 5.39 -3.75
N THR A 338 40.21 5.43 -2.66
CA THR A 338 41.22 4.43 -2.31
C THR A 338 40.69 3.46 -1.26
N ALA A 339 41.44 2.40 -0.91
CA ALA A 339 41.03 1.39 0.06
C ALA A 339 40.61 1.94 1.43
N ASN A 340 41.18 3.08 1.85
CA ASN A 340 40.82 3.73 3.12
C ASN A 340 39.57 4.62 3.03
N PHE A 341 39.06 4.89 1.83
CA PHE A 341 37.91 5.78 1.63
C PHE A 341 36.65 5.25 2.34
N PRO A 342 36.26 3.96 2.21
CA PRO A 342 35.08 3.44 2.89
C PRO A 342 35.23 3.33 4.41
N ALA A 343 36.45 3.39 4.95
CA ALA A 343 36.68 3.31 6.40
C ALA A 343 36.13 4.52 7.16
N ALA A 344 35.92 5.65 6.48
CA ALA A 344 35.27 6.84 7.05
C ALA A 344 33.73 6.70 7.13
N TRP A 345 33.15 5.73 6.42
CA TRP A 345 31.71 5.48 6.44
C TRP A 345 31.34 4.58 7.63
N MET A 346 30.38 5.01 8.44
CA MET A 346 29.97 4.32 9.66
C MET A 346 28.91 3.23 9.43
N SER A 347 28.66 2.88 8.16
CA SER A 347 27.47 2.11 7.76
C SER A 347 26.17 2.78 8.21
N HIS A 348 25.06 2.05 8.16
CA HIS A 348 23.75 2.48 8.67
C HIS A 348 23.57 2.19 10.18
N TYR A 349 24.63 2.32 10.98
CA TYR A 349 24.58 2.11 12.43
C TYR A 349 24.59 3.43 13.19
N GLU A 350 23.85 3.48 14.30
CA GLU A 350 24.00 4.56 15.26
C GLU A 350 25.33 4.44 15.99
N PRO A 351 26.09 5.54 16.14
CA PRO A 351 27.23 5.56 17.04
C PRO A 351 26.78 5.20 18.45
N SER A 352 27.40 4.17 19.02
CA SER A 352 27.22 3.72 20.40
C SER A 352 28.59 3.55 21.08
N PRO A 353 28.64 3.37 22.41
CA PRO A 353 29.87 3.00 23.10
C PRO A 353 30.54 1.73 22.55
N GLU A 354 29.75 0.83 21.97
CA GLU A 354 30.19 -0.44 21.39
C GLU A 354 30.53 -0.31 19.90
N HIS A 355 29.78 0.51 19.15
CA HIS A 355 29.96 0.71 17.70
C HIS A 355 30.32 2.17 17.41
N TYR A 356 31.55 2.43 16.96
CA TYR A 356 32.07 3.80 16.73
C TYR A 356 32.09 4.69 17.99
N PRO A 357 32.75 4.27 19.09
CA PRO A 357 32.74 4.96 20.38
C PRO A 357 33.23 6.41 20.33
N ILE A 358 34.24 6.69 19.50
CA ILE A 358 34.79 8.04 19.37
C ILE A 358 33.70 9.00 18.87
N VAL A 359 32.94 8.60 17.86
CA VAL A 359 31.87 9.43 17.29
C VAL A 359 30.74 9.59 18.30
N TYR A 360 30.39 8.53 19.04
CA TYR A 360 29.40 8.60 20.11
C TYR A 360 29.77 9.66 21.17
N TYR A 361 30.99 9.63 21.71
CA TYR A 361 31.41 10.58 22.74
C TYR A 361 31.55 12.01 22.22
N VAL A 362 31.97 12.18 20.95
CA VAL A 362 31.99 13.51 20.30
C VAL A 362 30.56 14.06 20.15
N ASN A 363 29.62 13.24 19.69
CA ASN A 363 28.21 13.63 19.61
C ASN A 363 27.63 13.97 20.99
N LEU A 364 27.95 13.17 22.01
CA LEU A 364 27.54 13.42 23.38
C LEU A 364 28.08 14.74 23.92
N PHE A 365 29.35 15.06 23.64
CA PHE A 365 29.95 16.34 23.98
C PHE A 365 29.19 17.50 23.33
N TYR A 366 28.97 17.46 22.02
CA TYR A 366 28.27 18.54 21.31
C TYR A 366 26.81 18.69 21.72
N LYS A 367 26.14 17.60 22.08
CA LYS A 367 24.76 17.59 22.60
C LYS A 367 24.61 18.46 23.84
N PHE A 368 25.61 18.52 24.72
CA PHE A 368 25.59 19.39 25.90
C PHE A 368 26.28 20.73 25.65
N PHE A 369 27.35 20.75 24.88
CA PHE A 369 28.13 21.95 24.61
C PHE A 369 27.31 23.00 23.86
N ILE A 370 26.62 22.63 22.77
CA ILE A 370 25.87 23.58 21.94
C ILE A 370 24.77 24.29 22.74
N PRO A 371 23.84 23.59 23.45
CA PRO A 371 22.83 24.27 24.26
C PRO A 371 23.41 25.09 25.41
N THR A 372 24.53 24.65 26.00
CA THR A 372 25.19 25.41 27.08
C THR A 372 25.73 26.74 26.57
N VAL A 373 26.42 26.73 25.43
CA VAL A 373 26.95 27.95 24.82
C VAL A 373 25.82 28.88 24.36
N LEU A 374 24.83 28.34 23.65
CA LEU A 374 23.68 29.13 23.18
C LEU A 374 22.83 29.68 24.33
N GLY A 375 22.61 28.87 25.37
CA GLY A 375 21.90 29.28 26.58
C GLY A 375 22.65 30.37 27.35
N GLY A 376 23.97 30.22 27.51
CA GLY A 376 24.83 31.22 28.14
C GLY A 376 24.85 32.54 27.36
N MET A 377 24.98 32.49 26.03
CA MET A 377 24.89 33.66 25.16
C MET A 377 23.52 34.33 25.23
N THR A 378 22.44 33.55 25.20
CA THR A 378 21.07 34.07 25.33
C THR A 378 20.88 34.77 26.67
N PHE A 379 21.32 34.15 27.77
CA PHE A 379 21.27 34.75 29.11
C PHE A 379 22.08 36.04 29.18
N PHE A 380 23.29 36.06 28.62
CA PHE A 380 24.12 37.25 28.55
C PHE A 380 23.45 38.40 27.77
N VAL A 381 22.87 38.10 26.61
CA VAL A 381 22.14 39.09 25.80
C VAL A 381 20.91 39.62 26.54
N LEU A 382 20.12 38.73 27.15
CA LEU A 382 18.92 39.12 27.92
C LEU A 382 19.27 40.00 29.13
N THR A 383 20.35 39.69 29.83
CA THR A 383 20.81 40.50 30.96
C THR A 383 21.31 41.88 30.53
N ASP A 384 22.00 41.99 29.38
CA ASP A 384 22.38 43.30 28.82
C ASP A 384 21.15 44.12 28.39
N ILE A 385 20.19 43.50 27.70
CA ILE A 385 18.92 44.14 27.31
C ILE A 385 18.18 44.64 28.55
N TYR A 386 18.03 43.79 29.57
CA TYR A 386 17.40 44.15 30.84
C TYR A 386 18.09 45.35 31.50
N ARG A 387 19.43 45.32 31.59
CA ARG A 387 20.23 46.43 32.12
C ARG A 387 19.99 47.73 31.37
N ARG A 388 19.94 47.70 30.02
CA ARG A 388 19.66 48.88 29.19
C ARG A 388 18.26 49.43 29.42
N ILE A 389 17.25 48.57 29.56
CA ILE A 389 15.87 48.96 29.87
C ILE A 389 15.81 49.65 31.24
N VAL A 390 16.42 49.05 32.27
CA VAL A 390 16.47 49.63 33.62
C VAL A 390 17.18 50.98 33.63
N ASN A 391 18.31 51.11 32.93
CA ASN A 391 19.05 52.36 32.85
C ASN A 391 18.28 53.46 32.11
N ARG A 392 17.57 53.13 31.02
CA ARG A 392 16.66 54.08 30.34
C ARG A 392 15.49 54.52 31.24
N ALA A 393 14.90 53.59 32.00
CA ALA A 393 13.83 53.90 32.93
C ALA A 393 14.29 54.80 34.09
N LYS A 394 15.53 54.61 34.58
CA LYS A 394 16.15 55.48 35.59
C LYS A 394 16.54 56.85 35.03
N GLY A 395 17.08 56.92 33.82
CA GLY A 395 17.43 58.19 33.16
C GLY A 395 16.21 59.08 32.87
N ARG A 396 15.05 58.49 32.59
CA ARG A 396 13.77 59.20 32.44
C ARG A 396 13.16 59.74 33.73
N LYS A 397 13.65 59.34 34.91
CA LYS A 397 13.16 59.87 36.21
C LYS A 397 13.95 61.11 36.68
N HIS A 398 15.02 61.47 35.98
CA HIS A 398 15.90 62.59 36.34
C HIS A 398 15.93 63.70 35.27
N ALA A 399 15.10 63.58 34.23
CA ALA A 399 14.74 64.63 33.30
C ALA A 399 13.25 64.95 33.50
#